data_AF-A0A6L7IL40-F1
#
_entry.id   AF-A0A6L7IL40-F1
#
_cell.length_a   1.000
_cell.length_b   1.000
_cell.length_c   1.000
_cell.angle_alpha   90.00
_cell.angle_beta   90.00
_cell.angle_gamma   90.00
#
_symmetry.space_group_name_H-M   'P 1'
#
loop_
_entity.id
_entity.type
_entity.pdbx_description
1 polymer ?
#
loop_
_entity_poly.entity_id
_entity_poly.type
_entity_poly.pdbx_seq_one_letter_code
_entity_poly.pdbx_strand_id
1 'polypeptide(L)'
;MNDKNIKIITNNGCSDFEDLMMDLSETADCIKIATAFFSDTKLISTWVDRSKTVDLLVSLRPPTNYYSLLKIYSKRHVNIQFLGNEFHSKFFIFYKDSKPFAFVIGSSNLTAGGLYKNIETNTIIRDENYLKEIDREFSALWKISYQLQPTDLDGLKIIFDKFAKKAADEKAELDAFETAILSGRSKKEDKPRIGRHAKEHHIFCAAVNQIKAIVSEISEKEYPGVPIYLVIDHFWHWVVVKWDRTDVRLYVGSDKEQTLQKIFRDYCSWDKNEDNYTYTMADKSANIFAALLAEDKIDYLTDSDAVTIISNLHSGAMRTKRFAADKKFVEENSIMKIRSSFKYLLYSNEDLDLRIHNLYANPKYKLKQLSLSGIQELIGWVMPEKYPIRNEKANNAIKLLGYA
;
A
#
# COMPACT_ATOMS: atom_id res chain seq x y z
N MET A 1 36.34 16.21 -22.45
CA MET A 1 35.19 15.31 -22.22
C MET A 1 34.07 16.17 -21.67
N ASN A 2 32.87 16.14 -22.28
CA ASN A 2 31.70 16.85 -21.78
C ASN A 2 31.27 16.21 -20.46
N ASP A 3 31.90 16.62 -19.37
CA ASP A 3 31.46 16.25 -18.05
C ASP A 3 30.13 16.97 -17.84
N LYS A 4 29.03 16.22 -17.93
CA LYS A 4 27.68 16.80 -17.87
C LYS A 4 27.57 17.56 -16.55
N ASN A 5 27.25 18.86 -16.62
CA ASN A 5 27.09 19.76 -15.47
C ASN A 5 26.09 19.24 -14.41
N ILE A 6 25.27 18.25 -14.76
CA ILE A 6 24.22 17.64 -13.93
C ILE A 6 24.23 16.12 -14.11
N LYS A 7 24.24 15.36 -13.00
CA LYS A 7 24.12 13.88 -12.99
C LYS A 7 23.20 13.42 -11.85
N ILE A 8 22.33 12.45 -12.14
CA ILE A 8 21.49 11.77 -11.14
C ILE A 8 22.31 10.66 -10.47
N ILE A 9 22.22 10.57 -9.15
CA ILE A 9 22.80 9.51 -8.33
C ILE A 9 21.68 8.87 -7.51
N THR A 10 21.60 7.55 -7.56
CA THR A 10 20.69 6.77 -6.73
C THR A 10 21.48 5.94 -5.75
N ASN A 11 21.11 5.96 -4.47
CA ASN A 11 21.53 4.89 -3.57
C ASN A 11 20.40 3.85 -3.51
N ASN A 12 20.74 2.57 -3.59
CA ASN A 12 19.83 1.44 -3.45
C ASN A 12 20.45 0.29 -2.64
N GLY A 13 21.33 0.61 -1.68
CA GLY A 13 22.14 -0.37 -0.94
C GLY A 13 23.62 -0.41 -1.35
N CYS A 14 24.07 0.51 -2.22
CA CYS A 14 25.44 0.61 -2.72
C CYS A 14 26.17 1.82 -2.13
N SER A 15 27.51 1.86 -2.19
CA SER A 15 28.31 2.97 -1.66
C SER A 15 28.38 4.19 -2.57
N ASP A 16 27.73 4.18 -3.74
CA ASP A 16 27.83 5.21 -4.80
C ASP A 16 27.69 6.66 -4.29
N PHE A 17 26.80 6.90 -3.33
CA PHE A 17 26.63 8.23 -2.75
C PHE A 17 27.75 8.61 -1.80
N GLU A 18 28.20 7.70 -0.93
CA GLU A 18 29.36 7.93 -0.04
C GLU A 18 30.62 8.18 -0.87
N ASP A 19 30.86 7.36 -1.88
CA ASP A 19 32.03 7.43 -2.75
C ASP A 19 32.10 8.78 -3.48
N LEU A 20 30.96 9.28 -3.97
CA LEU A 20 30.86 10.62 -4.55
C LEU A 20 31.20 11.72 -3.54
N MET A 21 30.65 11.63 -2.33
CA MET A 21 30.88 12.62 -1.29
C MET A 21 32.35 12.65 -0.86
N MET A 22 33.01 11.49 -0.83
CA MET A 22 34.45 11.37 -0.59
C MET A 22 35.27 11.96 -1.74
N ASP A 23 34.95 11.64 -3.00
CA ASP A 23 35.61 12.18 -4.21
C ASP A 23 35.59 13.71 -4.23
N LEU A 24 34.41 14.32 -4.02
CA LEU A 24 34.30 15.78 -3.95
C LEU A 24 35.11 16.38 -2.80
N SER A 25 35.20 15.68 -1.66
CA SER A 25 35.94 16.17 -0.50
C SER A 25 37.47 16.20 -0.70
N GLU A 26 38.01 15.46 -1.68
CA GLU A 26 39.45 15.47 -1.96
C GLU A 26 39.92 16.87 -2.37
N THR A 27 39.15 17.50 -3.26
CA THR A 27 39.41 18.85 -3.75
C THR A 27 38.98 19.93 -2.75
N ALA A 28 37.88 19.71 -2.02
CA ALA A 28 37.30 20.73 -1.15
C ALA A 28 38.21 21.12 0.02
N ASP A 29 38.13 22.37 0.50
CA ASP A 29 38.72 22.81 1.77
C ASP A 29 37.66 23.05 2.86
N CYS A 30 36.45 23.42 2.43
CA CYS A 30 35.27 23.62 3.25
C CYS A 30 34.06 22.88 2.65
N ILE A 31 33.25 22.28 3.51
CA ILE A 31 32.03 21.56 3.15
C ILE A 31 30.89 22.12 4.01
N LYS A 32 29.86 22.66 3.34
CA LYS A 32 28.67 23.16 4.01
C LYS A 32 27.51 22.19 3.81
N ILE A 33 26.82 21.87 4.88
CA ILE A 33 25.83 20.79 4.93
C ILE A 33 24.54 21.35 5.51
N ALA A 34 23.47 21.25 4.76
CA ALA A 34 22.11 21.48 5.24
C ALA A 34 21.38 20.13 5.20
N THR A 35 21.12 19.53 6.36
CA THR A 35 20.46 18.22 6.43
C THR A 35 19.42 18.22 7.54
N ALA A 36 18.17 17.87 7.22
CA ALA A 36 17.11 17.81 8.21
C ALA A 36 17.49 16.92 9.39
N PHE A 37 18.02 15.72 9.09
CA PHE A 37 18.39 14.73 10.09
C PHE A 37 19.86 14.33 9.99
N PHE A 38 20.48 14.10 11.14
CA PHE A 38 21.89 13.72 11.26
C PHE A 38 22.08 12.56 12.23
N SER A 39 22.75 11.49 11.78
CA SER A 39 23.15 10.37 12.64
C SER A 39 24.43 9.66 12.22
N ASP A 40 24.97 9.95 11.04
CA ASP A 40 26.24 9.37 10.59
C ASP A 40 27.40 10.33 10.82
N THR A 41 28.38 9.92 11.62
CA THR A 41 29.55 10.75 11.95
C THR A 41 30.79 10.44 11.11
N LYS A 42 30.74 9.40 10.25
CA LYS A 42 31.92 8.83 9.57
C LYS A 42 32.50 9.82 8.55
N LEU A 43 31.67 10.37 7.69
CA LEU A 43 32.08 11.34 6.66
C LEU A 43 32.70 12.59 7.29
N ILE A 44 31.97 13.25 8.20
CA ILE A 44 32.46 14.47 8.88
C ILE A 44 33.75 14.19 9.63
N SER A 45 33.84 13.06 10.34
CA SER A 45 35.07 12.71 11.06
C SER A 45 36.25 12.58 10.10
N THR A 46 36.06 11.87 8.98
CA THR A 46 37.10 11.68 7.96
C THR A 46 37.53 13.00 7.33
N TRP A 47 36.59 13.90 7.02
CA TRP A 47 36.89 15.23 6.48
C TRP A 47 37.68 16.08 7.47
N VAL A 48 37.28 16.11 8.73
CA VAL A 48 38.01 16.85 9.77
C VAL A 48 39.42 16.30 9.96
N ASP A 49 39.59 14.98 9.94
CA ASP A 49 40.91 14.34 10.09
C ASP A 49 41.82 14.66 8.87
N ARG A 50 41.22 14.99 7.71
CA ARG A 50 41.88 15.54 6.51
C ARG A 50 41.96 17.08 6.51
N SER A 51 41.82 17.71 7.68
CA SER A 51 41.89 19.17 7.90
C SER A 51 40.89 19.99 7.08
N LYS A 52 39.75 19.39 6.72
CA LYS A 52 38.64 20.11 6.08
C LYS A 52 37.79 20.80 7.15
N THR A 53 37.21 21.95 6.81
CA THR A 53 36.23 22.65 7.66
C THR A 53 34.83 22.20 7.28
N VAL A 54 33.96 21.99 8.27
CA VAL A 54 32.58 21.56 8.08
C VAL A 54 31.63 22.53 8.78
N ASP A 55 30.71 23.11 8.02
CA ASP A 55 29.57 23.87 8.55
C ASP A 55 28.32 22.99 8.44
N LEU A 56 27.79 22.55 9.58
CA LEU A 56 26.66 21.64 9.67
C LEU A 56 25.42 22.36 10.20
N LEU A 57 24.39 22.44 9.36
CA LEU A 57 23.05 22.91 9.71
C LEU A 57 22.07 21.73 9.80
N VAL A 58 21.42 21.58 10.96
CA VAL A 58 20.48 20.49 11.26
C VAL A 58 19.14 20.98 11.80
N SER A 59 18.11 20.13 11.75
CA SER A 59 16.93 20.31 12.59
C SER A 59 17.21 19.71 13.98
N LEU A 60 17.00 20.49 15.05
CA LEU A 60 17.26 20.03 16.43
C LEU A 60 16.09 19.22 16.99
N ARG A 61 15.80 18.09 16.34
CA ARG A 61 14.76 17.13 16.74
C ARG A 61 15.09 15.73 16.26
N PRO A 62 14.51 14.68 16.86
CA PRO A 62 14.60 13.35 16.29
C PRO A 62 14.05 13.28 14.85
N PRO A 63 14.64 12.46 13.96
CA PRO A 63 15.71 11.49 14.22
C PRO A 63 17.15 12.04 14.21
N THR A 64 17.39 13.37 14.28
CA THR A 64 18.74 13.88 14.58
C THR A 64 19.22 13.28 15.90
N ASN A 65 20.34 12.58 15.84
CA ASN A 65 20.84 11.72 16.89
C ASN A 65 21.73 12.51 17.85
N TYR A 66 21.31 12.59 19.11
CA TYR A 66 22.03 13.28 20.18
C TYR A 66 23.50 12.82 20.28
N TYR A 67 23.74 11.51 20.35
CA TYR A 67 25.08 10.95 20.52
C TYR A 67 25.99 11.25 19.34
N SER A 68 25.41 11.35 18.13
CA SER A 68 26.14 11.69 16.91
C SER A 68 26.56 13.14 16.91
N LEU A 69 25.65 14.07 17.26
CA LEU A 69 25.98 15.49 17.40
C LEU A 69 27.04 15.70 18.49
N LEU A 70 26.86 15.08 19.67
CA LEU A 70 27.82 15.18 20.77
C LEU A 70 29.24 14.77 20.34
N LYS A 71 29.34 13.69 19.54
CA LYS A 71 30.63 13.17 19.07
C LYS A 71 31.39 14.13 18.16
N ILE A 72 30.70 14.93 17.34
CA ILE A 72 31.35 15.88 16.42
C ILE A 72 31.41 17.31 16.98
N TYR A 73 30.59 17.64 17.97
CA TYR A 73 30.52 18.98 18.56
C TYR A 73 31.87 19.45 19.13
N SER A 74 32.69 18.53 19.65
CA SER A 74 34.02 18.86 20.21
C SER A 74 35.14 18.99 19.16
N LYS A 75 34.86 18.77 17.86
CA LYS A 75 35.87 18.86 16.81
C LYS A 75 36.08 20.33 16.39
N ARG A 76 37.32 20.83 16.50
CA ARG A 76 37.71 22.23 16.24
C ARG A 76 37.33 22.77 14.85
N HIS A 77 37.23 21.90 13.84
CA HIS A 77 36.92 22.28 12.45
C HIS A 77 35.45 22.01 12.08
N VAL A 78 34.57 21.87 13.07
CA VAL A 78 33.13 21.65 12.85
C VAL A 78 32.36 22.78 13.51
N ASN A 79 31.60 23.53 12.72
CA ASN A 79 30.64 24.50 13.20
C ASN A 79 29.24 23.90 13.09
N ILE A 80 28.47 23.89 14.17
CA ILE A 80 27.12 23.31 14.17
C ILE A 80 26.10 24.41 14.50
N GLN A 81 25.14 24.58 13.59
CA GLN A 81 23.96 25.39 13.83
C GLN A 81 22.70 24.58 13.64
N PHE A 82 21.59 25.09 14.17
CA PHE A 82 20.31 24.42 14.07
C PHE A 82 19.13 25.35 13.80
N LEU A 83 18.10 24.75 13.23
CA LEU A 83 16.75 25.29 13.09
C LEU A 83 15.73 24.35 13.74
N GLY A 84 14.47 24.78 13.79
CA GLY A 84 13.37 24.06 14.42
C GLY A 84 12.80 22.94 13.55
N ASN A 85 11.53 22.61 13.82
CA ASN A 85 10.83 21.48 13.21
C ASN A 85 10.56 21.67 11.70
N GLU A 86 10.47 22.93 11.27
CA GLU A 86 10.23 23.36 9.90
C GLU A 86 11.38 23.06 8.94
N PHE A 87 12.60 22.90 9.45
CA PHE A 87 13.76 22.67 8.62
C PHE A 87 13.80 21.23 8.08
N HIS A 88 13.70 21.09 6.76
CA HIS A 88 13.71 19.78 6.08
C HIS A 88 14.60 19.73 4.82
N SER A 89 15.48 20.73 4.63
CA SER A 89 16.39 20.79 3.49
C SER A 89 17.50 19.73 3.57
N LYS A 90 17.99 19.30 2.40
CA LYS A 90 19.00 18.23 2.24
C LYS A 90 19.90 18.56 1.06
N PHE A 91 20.99 19.24 1.33
CA PHE A 91 22.01 19.53 0.33
C PHE A 91 23.40 19.71 0.96
N PHE A 92 24.41 19.49 0.12
CA PHE A 92 25.82 19.52 0.48
C PHE A 92 26.56 20.37 -0.54
N ILE A 93 27.33 21.36 -0.10
CA ILE A 93 28.07 22.27 -0.96
C ILE A 93 29.55 22.12 -0.66
N PHE A 94 30.35 21.98 -1.72
CA PHE A 94 31.78 21.78 -1.65
C PHE A 94 32.50 23.03 -2.16
N TYR A 95 33.41 23.55 -1.35
CA TYR A 95 34.15 24.78 -1.62
C TYR A 95 35.63 24.49 -1.82
N LYS A 96 36.25 25.29 -2.67
CA LYS A 96 37.70 25.39 -2.82
C LYS A 96 38.07 26.86 -2.91
N ASP A 97 38.99 27.31 -2.05
CA ASP A 97 39.48 28.68 -1.99
C ASP A 97 38.33 29.70 -1.88
N SER A 98 37.38 29.40 -0.98
CA SER A 98 36.14 30.16 -0.73
C SER A 98 35.13 30.22 -1.88
N LYS A 99 35.26 29.40 -2.94
CA LYS A 99 34.29 29.33 -4.03
C LYS A 99 33.60 27.96 -4.10
N PRO A 100 32.26 27.90 -4.20
CA PRO A 100 31.58 26.63 -4.40
C PRO A 100 31.90 26.10 -5.80
N PHE A 101 32.28 24.82 -5.91
CA PHE A 101 32.57 24.17 -7.21
C PHE A 101 31.62 23.01 -7.53
N ALA A 102 30.93 22.47 -6.53
CA ALA A 102 29.92 21.45 -6.70
C ALA A 102 28.92 21.52 -5.54
N PHE A 103 27.68 21.14 -5.81
CA PHE A 103 26.73 20.79 -4.75
C PHE A 103 25.92 19.56 -5.11
N VAL A 104 25.41 18.91 -4.08
CA VAL A 104 24.56 17.72 -4.15
C VAL A 104 23.27 18.03 -3.41
N ILE A 105 22.12 17.79 -4.06
CA ILE A 105 20.79 18.02 -3.50
C ILE A 105 19.89 16.82 -3.79
N GLY A 106 19.02 16.46 -2.84
CA GLY A 106 18.11 15.34 -3.04
C GLY A 106 17.41 14.89 -1.77
N SER A 107 17.09 13.59 -1.71
CA SER A 107 16.35 12.99 -0.60
C SER A 107 17.26 12.49 0.54
N SER A 108 18.58 12.38 0.32
CA SER A 108 19.52 11.86 1.31
C SER A 108 19.76 12.82 2.48
N ASN A 109 19.36 12.41 3.67
CA ASN A 109 19.88 12.98 4.92
C ASN A 109 21.26 12.41 5.25
N LEU A 110 22.04 13.10 6.09
CA LEU A 110 23.31 12.60 6.63
C LEU A 110 23.11 11.57 7.76
N THR A 111 22.47 10.45 7.40
CA THR A 111 22.15 9.32 8.28
C THR A 111 22.60 8.03 7.63
N ALA A 112 22.81 6.96 8.40
CA ALA A 112 23.16 5.66 7.82
C ALA A 112 22.10 5.13 6.81
N GLY A 113 20.83 5.49 7.01
CA GLY A 113 19.75 5.21 6.05
C GLY A 113 19.98 5.95 4.73
N GLY A 114 20.06 7.28 4.80
CA GLY A 114 20.20 8.15 3.63
C GLY A 114 21.52 8.03 2.87
N LEU A 115 22.58 7.50 3.52
CA LEU A 115 23.88 7.30 2.90
C LEU A 115 24.11 5.90 2.32
N TYR A 116 23.44 4.86 2.82
CA TYR A 116 23.80 3.46 2.48
C TYR A 116 22.64 2.48 2.26
N LYS A 117 21.44 2.74 2.82
CA LYS A 117 20.38 1.71 2.90
C LYS A 117 19.12 2.06 2.13
N ASN A 118 18.69 3.31 2.23
CA ASN A 118 17.46 3.76 1.63
C ASN A 118 17.60 3.84 0.12
N ILE A 119 16.47 3.67 -0.58
CA ILE A 119 16.38 4.02 -2.00
C ILE A 119 16.27 5.55 -2.08
N GLU A 120 17.39 6.22 -2.34
CA GLU A 120 17.49 7.68 -2.37
C GLU A 120 17.77 8.17 -3.78
N THR A 121 17.32 9.38 -4.10
CA THR A 121 17.63 10.04 -5.37
C THR A 121 18.22 11.41 -5.10
N ASN A 122 19.42 11.62 -5.62
CA ASN A 122 20.18 12.86 -5.50
C ASN A 122 20.64 13.33 -6.89
N THR A 123 20.96 14.61 -6.97
CA THR A 123 21.56 15.20 -8.17
C THR A 123 22.81 15.97 -7.77
N ILE A 124 23.90 15.74 -8.49
CA ILE A 124 25.10 16.58 -8.42
C ILE A 124 25.02 17.65 -9.50
N ILE A 125 25.34 18.89 -9.13
CA ILE A 125 25.29 20.07 -10.00
C ILE A 125 26.61 20.84 -9.86
N ARG A 126 27.21 21.19 -11.00
CA ARG A 126 28.46 21.98 -11.10
C ARG A 126 28.32 23.28 -11.90
N ASP A 127 27.10 23.63 -12.28
CA ASP A 127 26.82 24.85 -13.04
C ASP A 127 26.95 26.10 -12.16
N GLU A 128 27.65 27.13 -12.66
CA GLU A 128 27.96 28.34 -11.90
C GLU A 128 26.73 29.13 -11.44
N ASN A 129 25.63 29.12 -12.20
CA ASN A 129 24.44 29.87 -11.83
C ASN A 129 23.77 29.24 -10.61
N TYR A 130 23.63 27.91 -10.62
CA TYR A 130 23.06 27.18 -9.50
C TYR A 130 23.99 27.16 -8.28
N LEU A 131 25.31 27.15 -8.49
CA LEU A 131 26.29 27.28 -7.40
C LEU A 131 26.13 28.61 -6.63
N LYS A 132 25.90 29.72 -7.35
CA LYS A 132 25.63 31.03 -6.72
C LYS A 132 24.30 31.06 -5.98
N GLU A 133 23.28 30.40 -6.52
CA GLU A 133 21.96 30.33 -5.91
C GLU A 133 21.98 29.53 -4.61
N ILE A 134 22.55 28.32 -4.63
CA ILE A 134 22.60 27.45 -3.45
C ILE A 134 23.50 28.02 -2.34
N ASP A 135 24.58 28.73 -2.69
CA ASP A 135 25.43 29.42 -1.71
C ASP A 135 24.66 30.54 -0.99
N ARG A 136 23.86 31.33 -1.72
CA ARG A 136 22.97 32.35 -1.13
C ARG A 136 21.92 31.73 -0.23
N GLU A 137 21.31 30.63 -0.66
CA GLU A 137 20.31 29.92 0.13
C GLU A 137 20.91 29.40 1.44
N PHE A 138 22.09 28.76 1.39
CA PHE A 138 22.77 28.33 2.61
C PHE A 138 23.08 29.52 3.52
N SER A 139 23.62 30.62 2.97
CA SER A 139 23.91 31.83 3.75
C SER A 139 22.67 32.42 4.40
N ALA A 140 21.52 32.41 3.72
CA ALA A 140 20.26 32.88 4.27
C ALA A 140 19.80 32.00 5.45
N LEU A 141 19.83 30.67 5.28
CA LEU A 141 19.49 29.70 6.32
C LEU A 141 20.44 29.80 7.53
N TRP A 142 21.74 29.87 7.28
CA TRP A 142 22.78 29.98 8.31
C TRP A 142 22.67 31.27 9.12
N LYS A 143 22.19 32.36 8.50
CA LYS A 143 22.01 33.65 9.17
C LYS A 143 20.85 33.62 10.18
N ILE A 144 19.81 32.85 9.91
CA ILE A 144 18.61 32.76 10.77
C ILE A 144 18.68 31.62 11.78
N SER A 145 19.68 30.73 11.66
CA SER A 145 19.86 29.61 12.56
C SER A 145 20.54 30.00 13.88
N TYR A 146 20.48 29.07 14.83
CA TYR A 146 21.06 29.23 16.16
C TYR A 146 22.34 28.42 16.29
N GLN A 147 23.37 29.01 16.86
CA GLN A 147 24.61 28.29 17.19
C GLN A 147 24.34 27.25 18.28
N LEU A 148 24.66 25.98 18.00
CA LEU A 148 24.44 24.90 18.96
C LEU A 148 25.25 25.15 20.25
N GLN A 149 24.57 25.14 21.40
CA GLN A 149 25.17 25.24 22.73
C GLN A 149 25.11 23.90 23.49
N PRO A 150 25.95 23.70 24.52
CA PRO A 150 25.89 22.48 25.34
C PRO A 150 24.51 22.26 26.00
N THR A 151 23.83 23.33 26.41
CA THR A 151 22.49 23.26 27.02
C THR A 151 21.41 22.76 26.05
N ASP A 152 21.57 23.00 24.75
CA ASP A 152 20.63 22.50 23.73
C ASP A 152 20.74 20.98 23.58
N LEU A 153 21.97 20.45 23.71
CA LEU A 153 22.24 19.02 23.67
C LEU A 153 21.59 18.27 24.84
N ASP A 154 21.59 18.86 26.05
CA ASP A 154 20.93 18.26 27.22
C ASP A 154 19.42 18.07 26.99
N GLY A 155 18.77 19.10 26.44
CA GLY A 155 17.36 19.03 26.06
C GLY A 155 17.09 17.99 24.97
N LEU A 156 17.94 17.97 23.93
CA LEU A 156 17.82 17.00 22.85
C LEU A 156 17.98 15.55 23.34
N LYS A 157 18.89 15.29 24.29
CA LYS A 157 19.11 13.93 24.83
C LYS A 157 17.81 13.32 25.37
N ILE A 158 17.10 14.08 26.20
CA ILE A 158 15.86 13.62 26.85
C ILE A 158 14.80 13.29 25.79
N ILE A 159 14.66 14.13 24.78
CA ILE A 159 13.71 13.94 23.69
C ILE A 159 14.12 12.74 22.82
N PHE A 160 15.40 12.62 22.49
CA PHE A 160 15.93 11.55 21.66
C PHE A 160 15.79 10.17 22.33
N ASP A 161 16.10 10.04 23.61
CA ASP A 161 15.99 8.76 24.33
C ASP A 161 14.54 8.26 24.37
N LYS A 162 13.57 9.17 24.56
CA LYS A 162 12.13 8.85 24.49
C LYS A 162 11.73 8.41 23.09
N PHE A 163 12.19 9.13 22.06
CA PHE A 163 11.94 8.79 20.66
C PHE A 163 12.52 7.41 20.32
N ALA A 164 13.78 7.14 20.69
CA ALA A 164 14.46 5.89 20.37
C ALA A 164 13.75 4.67 20.99
N LYS A 165 13.22 4.81 22.21
CA LYS A 165 12.41 3.78 22.85
C LYS A 165 11.12 3.50 22.06
N LYS A 166 10.37 4.56 21.72
CA LYS A 166 9.11 4.42 20.96
C LYS A 166 9.33 3.84 19.55
N ALA A 167 10.38 4.32 18.87
CA ALA A 167 10.73 3.87 17.53
C ALA A 167 11.12 2.38 17.47
N ALA A 168 11.67 1.82 18.56
CA ALA A 168 11.97 0.39 18.63
C ALA A 168 10.70 -0.47 18.65
N ASP A 169 9.70 -0.05 19.43
CA ASP A 169 8.41 -0.75 19.52
C ASP A 169 7.66 -0.66 18.19
N GLU A 170 7.56 0.55 17.60
CA GLU A 170 6.92 0.77 16.29
C GLU A 170 7.61 -0.01 15.16
N LYS A 171 8.95 -0.12 15.21
CA LYS A 171 9.70 -0.89 14.23
C LYS A 171 9.37 -2.37 14.31
N ALA A 172 9.25 -2.94 15.51
CA ALA A 172 8.90 -4.34 15.67
C ALA A 172 7.50 -4.64 15.11
N GLU A 173 6.54 -3.74 15.32
CA GLU A 173 5.19 -3.84 14.75
C GLU A 173 5.21 -3.75 13.22
N LEU A 174 5.98 -2.81 12.67
CA LEU A 174 6.11 -2.64 11.22
C LEU A 174 6.80 -3.85 10.57
N ASP A 175 7.90 -4.34 11.14
CA ASP A 175 8.61 -5.52 10.64
C ASP A 175 7.70 -6.76 10.64
N ALA A 176 6.85 -6.92 11.67
CA ALA A 176 5.86 -7.99 11.74
C ALA A 176 4.77 -7.83 10.67
N PHE A 177 4.28 -6.61 10.46
CA PHE A 177 3.30 -6.31 9.41
C PHE A 177 3.87 -6.55 8.00
N GLU A 178 5.08 -6.06 7.72
CA GLU A 178 5.78 -6.27 6.44
C GLU A 178 5.99 -7.76 6.17
N THR A 179 6.44 -8.51 7.19
CA THR A 179 6.57 -9.96 7.09
C THR A 179 5.22 -10.63 6.77
N ALA A 180 4.15 -10.22 7.44
CA ALA A 180 2.82 -10.77 7.21
C ALA A 180 2.31 -10.50 5.79
N ILE A 181 2.52 -9.30 5.24
CA ILE A 181 2.03 -8.95 3.89
C ILE A 181 2.93 -9.46 2.76
N LEU A 182 4.23 -9.62 2.98
CA LEU A 182 5.19 -10.04 1.96
C LEU A 182 5.39 -11.56 1.92
N SER A 183 5.24 -12.25 3.05
CA SER A 183 5.39 -13.70 3.11
C SER A 183 4.38 -14.40 2.19
N GLY A 184 4.86 -15.33 1.37
CA GLY A 184 4.01 -16.09 0.44
C GLY A 184 3.53 -15.32 -0.79
N ARG A 185 4.02 -14.10 -1.05
CA ARG A 185 3.80 -13.38 -2.31
C ARG A 185 4.91 -13.64 -3.32
N SER A 186 4.53 -13.90 -4.56
CA SER A 186 5.47 -14.00 -5.68
C SER A 186 6.01 -12.61 -6.06
N LYS A 187 7.28 -12.53 -6.47
CA LYS A 187 7.84 -11.29 -7.05
C LYS A 187 7.19 -11.02 -8.40
N LYS A 188 7.20 -9.74 -8.80
CA LYS A 188 6.59 -9.30 -10.06
C LYS A 188 7.15 -10.02 -11.29
N GLU A 189 8.44 -10.33 -11.28
CA GLU A 189 9.14 -11.01 -12.38
C GLU A 189 8.70 -12.47 -12.55
N ASP A 190 8.29 -13.12 -11.45
CA ASP A 190 7.85 -14.52 -11.44
C ASP A 190 6.35 -14.67 -11.76
N LYS A 191 5.60 -13.56 -11.82
CA LYS A 191 4.14 -13.58 -11.99
C LYS A 191 3.76 -13.77 -13.46
N PRO A 192 2.83 -14.69 -13.77
CA PRO A 192 2.32 -14.84 -15.13
C PRO A 192 1.55 -13.58 -15.55
N ARG A 193 1.38 -13.40 -16.87
CA ARG A 193 0.54 -12.32 -17.39
C ARG A 193 -0.92 -12.55 -16.98
N ILE A 194 -1.39 -11.73 -16.04
CA ILE A 194 -2.76 -11.78 -15.54
C ILE A 194 -3.74 -11.35 -16.64
N GLY A 195 -4.72 -12.21 -16.92
CA GLY A 195 -5.79 -11.96 -17.89
C GLY A 195 -6.69 -10.79 -17.50
N ARG A 196 -7.30 -10.13 -18.49
CA ARG A 196 -8.13 -8.93 -18.31
C ARG A 196 -9.24 -9.11 -17.26
N HIS A 197 -9.94 -10.23 -17.29
CA HIS A 197 -11.09 -10.47 -16.40
C HIS A 197 -10.74 -10.54 -14.91
N ALA A 198 -9.53 -10.97 -14.57
CA ALA A 198 -9.06 -10.97 -13.17
C ALA A 198 -8.74 -9.54 -12.69
N LYS A 199 -8.19 -8.69 -13.55
CA LYS A 199 -7.92 -7.27 -13.25
C LYS A 199 -9.20 -6.46 -13.04
N GLU A 200 -10.27 -6.81 -13.77
CA GLU A 200 -11.58 -6.17 -13.63
C GLU A 200 -12.18 -6.37 -12.23
N HIS A 201 -11.70 -7.34 -11.44
CA HIS A 201 -12.18 -7.56 -10.07
C HIS A 201 -11.84 -6.38 -9.15
N HIS A 202 -10.65 -5.79 -9.26
CA HIS A 202 -10.28 -4.62 -8.45
C HIS A 202 -11.10 -3.38 -8.81
N ILE A 203 -11.37 -3.19 -10.10
CA ILE A 203 -12.22 -2.10 -10.59
C ILE A 203 -13.65 -2.27 -10.06
N PHE A 204 -14.18 -3.49 -10.12
CA PHE A 204 -15.48 -3.83 -9.54
C PHE A 204 -15.50 -3.54 -8.02
N CYS A 205 -14.51 -4.03 -7.26
CA CYS A 205 -14.44 -3.75 -5.82
C CYS A 205 -14.40 -2.26 -5.50
N ALA A 206 -13.64 -1.46 -6.26
CA ALA A 206 -13.60 -0.01 -6.07
C ALA A 206 -14.98 0.64 -6.28
N ALA A 207 -15.70 0.23 -7.34
CA ALA A 207 -17.06 0.72 -7.59
C ALA A 207 -18.05 0.32 -6.48
N VAL A 208 -18.00 -0.94 -6.03
CA VAL A 208 -18.86 -1.41 -4.92
C VAL A 208 -18.52 -0.71 -3.61
N ASN A 209 -17.25 -0.40 -3.34
CA ASN A 209 -16.85 0.33 -2.13
C ASN A 209 -17.41 1.76 -2.09
N GLN A 210 -17.51 2.43 -3.24
CA GLN A 210 -18.17 3.73 -3.32
C GLN A 210 -19.66 3.62 -2.99
N ILE A 211 -20.34 2.60 -3.54
CA ILE A 211 -21.75 2.35 -3.27
C ILE A 211 -21.97 2.00 -1.79
N LYS A 212 -21.12 1.11 -1.24
CA LYS A 212 -21.07 0.75 0.18
C LYS A 212 -20.99 2.00 1.05
N ALA A 213 -20.03 2.89 0.80
CA ALA A 213 -19.87 4.11 1.59
C ALA A 213 -21.12 4.99 1.64
N ILE A 214 -21.90 5.04 0.55
CA ILE A 214 -23.12 5.85 0.45
C ILE A 214 -24.30 5.22 1.21
N VAL A 215 -24.37 3.88 1.25
CA VAL A 215 -25.53 3.15 1.77
C VAL A 215 -25.28 2.46 3.13
N SER A 216 -24.08 2.56 3.69
CA SER A 216 -23.69 1.89 4.94
C SER A 216 -24.67 2.11 6.10
N GLU A 217 -24.95 3.38 6.44
CA GLU A 217 -25.84 3.71 7.55
C GLU A 217 -27.27 3.17 7.34
N ILE A 218 -27.75 3.19 6.09
CA ILE A 218 -29.07 2.65 5.75
C ILE A 218 -29.06 1.13 5.91
N SER A 219 -28.02 0.46 5.39
CA SER A 219 -27.88 -0.99 5.50
C SER A 219 -27.80 -1.46 6.95
N GLU A 220 -26.99 -0.80 7.78
CA GLU A 220 -26.83 -1.14 9.20
C GLU A 220 -28.15 -1.00 9.98
N LYS A 221 -28.93 0.03 9.66
CA LYS A 221 -30.24 0.25 10.27
C LYS A 221 -31.29 -0.75 9.78
N GLU A 222 -31.34 -1.00 8.48
CA GLU A 222 -32.40 -1.83 7.87
C GLU A 222 -32.14 -3.34 8.03
N TYR A 223 -30.86 -3.74 8.10
CA TYR A 223 -30.38 -5.13 8.19
C TYR A 223 -29.26 -5.29 9.26
N PRO A 224 -29.57 -5.06 10.54
CA PRO A 224 -28.58 -5.16 11.61
C PRO A 224 -27.94 -6.56 11.66
N GLY A 225 -26.60 -6.59 11.75
CA GLY A 225 -25.84 -7.85 11.83
C GLY A 225 -25.65 -8.58 10.50
N VAL A 226 -26.15 -8.06 9.38
CA VAL A 226 -25.88 -8.61 8.05
C VAL A 226 -24.68 -7.89 7.41
N PRO A 227 -23.65 -8.63 6.97
CA PRO A 227 -22.54 -8.06 6.21
C PRO A 227 -23.03 -7.27 4.99
N ILE A 228 -22.62 -6.00 4.89
CA ILE A 228 -23.15 -5.09 3.87
C ILE A 228 -22.94 -5.57 2.43
N TYR A 229 -21.86 -6.30 2.13
CA TYR A 229 -21.68 -6.82 0.77
C TYR A 229 -22.71 -7.89 0.39
N LEU A 230 -23.32 -8.60 1.36
CA LEU A 230 -24.43 -9.51 1.10
C LEU A 230 -25.71 -8.73 0.81
N VAL A 231 -25.97 -7.66 1.57
CA VAL A 231 -27.09 -6.75 1.33
C VAL A 231 -26.98 -6.13 -0.07
N ILE A 232 -25.78 -5.67 -0.43
CA ILE A 232 -25.48 -5.10 -1.73
C ILE A 232 -25.63 -6.13 -2.86
N ASP A 233 -25.24 -7.39 -2.65
CA ASP A 233 -25.42 -8.41 -3.68
C ASP A 233 -26.90 -8.71 -3.97
N HIS A 234 -27.74 -8.76 -2.93
CA HIS A 234 -29.19 -8.86 -3.12
C HIS A 234 -29.79 -7.59 -3.75
N PHE A 235 -29.25 -6.42 -3.40
CA PHE A 235 -29.60 -5.17 -4.07
C PHE A 235 -29.30 -5.24 -5.58
N TRP A 236 -28.20 -5.87 -6.03
CA TRP A 236 -27.97 -6.11 -7.46
C TRP A 236 -29.06 -6.94 -8.11
N HIS A 237 -29.57 -7.95 -7.39
CA HIS A 237 -30.70 -8.73 -7.87
C HIS A 237 -31.91 -7.83 -8.15
N TRP A 238 -32.26 -6.99 -7.18
CA TRP A 238 -33.40 -6.10 -7.30
C TRP A 238 -33.22 -5.04 -8.40
N VAL A 239 -32.05 -4.39 -8.47
CA VAL A 239 -31.74 -3.40 -9.51
C VAL A 239 -31.95 -4.01 -10.89
N VAL A 240 -31.38 -5.20 -11.15
CA VAL A 240 -31.57 -5.86 -12.44
C VAL A 240 -33.03 -6.24 -12.65
N VAL A 241 -33.70 -6.91 -11.71
CA VAL A 241 -35.10 -7.33 -11.91
C VAL A 241 -36.05 -6.15 -12.16
N LYS A 242 -35.87 -5.02 -11.48
CA LYS A 242 -36.74 -3.84 -11.61
C LYS A 242 -36.36 -2.94 -12.79
N TRP A 243 -35.10 -2.90 -13.22
CA TRP A 243 -34.61 -1.98 -14.26
C TRP A 243 -34.01 -2.62 -15.52
N ASP A 244 -34.08 -3.95 -15.70
CA ASP A 244 -33.63 -4.67 -16.92
C ASP A 244 -34.48 -4.38 -18.18
N ARG A 245 -35.32 -3.33 -18.16
CA ARG A 245 -36.13 -2.89 -19.29
C ARG A 245 -36.24 -1.37 -19.32
N THR A 246 -35.19 -0.66 -19.73
CA THR A 246 -35.23 0.66 -20.39
C THR A 246 -33.80 1.21 -20.57
N ASP A 247 -33.54 1.87 -21.71
CA ASP A 247 -32.29 2.53 -22.10
C ASP A 247 -31.95 3.78 -21.24
N VAL A 248 -32.06 3.67 -19.92
CA VAL A 248 -31.83 4.78 -18.99
C VAL A 248 -30.62 4.44 -18.13
N ARG A 249 -29.49 5.12 -18.38
CA ARG A 249 -28.43 5.23 -17.36
C ARG A 249 -29.05 5.99 -16.19
N LEU A 250 -29.38 5.30 -15.11
CA LEU A 250 -30.11 5.86 -13.97
C LEU A 250 -29.38 7.04 -13.30
N TYR A 251 -28.07 7.18 -13.52
CA TYR A 251 -27.21 8.08 -12.76
C TYR A 251 -26.28 8.90 -13.65
N VAL A 252 -26.67 10.14 -13.95
CA VAL A 252 -25.78 11.20 -14.44
C VAL A 252 -26.20 12.51 -13.74
N GLY A 253 -25.37 13.08 -12.86
CA GLY A 253 -25.66 14.38 -12.21
C GLY A 253 -25.07 14.58 -10.80
N SER A 254 -25.25 15.77 -10.24
CA SER A 254 -24.75 16.21 -8.92
C SER A 254 -25.40 15.48 -7.73
N ASP A 255 -26.59 14.90 -7.91
CA ASP A 255 -27.41 14.33 -6.83
C ASP A 255 -27.28 12.80 -6.72
N LYS A 256 -26.14 12.26 -7.18
CA LYS A 256 -25.88 10.82 -7.32
C LYS A 256 -26.06 10.06 -6.00
N GLU A 257 -25.54 10.61 -4.90
CA GLU A 257 -25.60 9.96 -3.58
C GLU A 257 -27.02 9.90 -3.02
N GLN A 258 -27.74 11.03 -3.04
CA GLN A 258 -29.12 11.10 -2.55
C GLN A 258 -30.05 10.17 -3.32
N THR A 259 -29.88 10.12 -4.64
CA THR A 259 -30.64 9.22 -5.52
C THR A 259 -30.34 7.76 -5.22
N LEU A 260 -29.07 7.40 -5.01
CA LEU A 260 -28.67 6.04 -4.65
C LEU A 260 -29.22 5.63 -3.29
N GLN A 261 -29.16 6.52 -2.29
CA GLN A 261 -29.76 6.28 -0.97
C GLN A 261 -31.27 6.06 -1.06
N LYS A 262 -31.99 6.83 -1.88
CA LYS A 262 -33.43 6.64 -2.10
C LYS A 262 -33.74 5.27 -2.70
N ILE A 263 -33.08 4.95 -3.80
CA ILE A 263 -33.26 3.67 -4.50
C ILE A 263 -32.89 2.48 -3.59
N PHE A 264 -31.86 2.62 -2.75
CA PHE A 264 -31.51 1.61 -1.76
C PHE A 264 -32.59 1.45 -0.67
N ARG A 265 -33.22 2.52 -0.19
CA ARG A 265 -34.36 2.43 0.75
C ARG A 265 -35.59 1.75 0.11
N ASP A 266 -35.83 2.02 -1.17
CA ASP A 266 -36.91 1.36 -1.93
C ASP A 266 -36.64 -0.16 -2.04
N TYR A 267 -35.38 -0.55 -2.28
CA TYR A 267 -34.94 -1.94 -2.18
C TYR A 267 -35.19 -2.53 -0.79
N CYS A 268 -34.77 -1.85 0.29
CA CYS A 268 -34.96 -2.37 1.65
C CYS A 268 -36.44 -2.63 1.95
N SER A 269 -37.31 -1.72 1.49
CA SER A 269 -38.76 -1.85 1.64
C SER A 269 -39.31 -3.02 0.81
N TRP A 270 -38.80 -3.21 -0.41
CA TRP A 270 -39.20 -4.32 -1.27
C TRP A 270 -38.82 -5.68 -0.67
N ASP A 271 -37.55 -5.86 -0.28
CA ASP A 271 -37.06 -7.13 0.25
C ASP A 271 -37.79 -7.55 1.54
N LYS A 272 -38.11 -6.61 2.43
CA LYS A 272 -38.90 -6.87 3.66
C LYS A 272 -40.36 -7.27 3.42
N ASN A 273 -40.93 -6.85 2.30
CA ASN A 273 -42.31 -7.19 1.92
C ASN A 273 -42.40 -8.49 1.10
N GLU A 274 -41.27 -9.02 0.65
CA GLU A 274 -41.15 -10.32 0.01
C GLU A 274 -40.65 -11.35 1.05
N ASP A 275 -39.62 -12.14 0.73
CA ASP A 275 -39.09 -13.20 1.60
C ASP A 275 -37.97 -12.74 2.54
N ASN A 276 -37.58 -11.45 2.52
CA ASN A 276 -36.46 -10.91 3.29
C ASN A 276 -35.16 -11.72 3.04
N TYR A 277 -34.87 -11.94 1.75
CA TYR A 277 -33.85 -12.88 1.29
C TYR A 277 -32.44 -12.49 1.75
N THR A 278 -32.23 -11.21 2.05
CA THR A 278 -30.98 -10.68 2.62
C THR A 278 -30.50 -11.47 3.85
N TYR A 279 -31.41 -11.82 4.77
CA TYR A 279 -31.04 -12.66 5.94
C TYR A 279 -30.74 -14.11 5.54
N THR A 280 -31.42 -14.63 4.51
CA THR A 280 -31.10 -15.95 3.96
C THR A 280 -29.69 -15.97 3.35
N MET A 281 -29.24 -14.87 2.75
CA MET A 281 -27.85 -14.74 2.29
C MET A 281 -26.86 -14.72 3.46
N ALA A 282 -27.17 -14.00 4.54
CA ALA A 282 -26.36 -14.00 5.76
C ALA A 282 -26.22 -15.42 6.33
N ASP A 283 -27.34 -16.14 6.43
CA ASP A 283 -27.38 -17.53 6.90
C ASP A 283 -26.53 -18.46 6.01
N LYS A 284 -26.70 -18.40 4.68
CA LYS A 284 -25.88 -19.18 3.75
C LYS A 284 -24.39 -18.86 3.84
N SER A 285 -24.05 -17.58 3.92
CA SER A 285 -22.67 -17.14 4.06
C SER A 285 -22.06 -17.71 5.34
N ALA A 286 -22.75 -17.61 6.47
CA ALA A 286 -22.27 -18.12 7.76
C ALA A 286 -22.21 -19.66 7.81
N ASN A 287 -23.31 -20.33 7.50
CA ASN A 287 -23.53 -21.74 7.80
C ASN A 287 -23.08 -22.69 6.69
N ILE A 288 -22.91 -22.20 5.45
CA ILE A 288 -22.39 -23.01 4.34
C ILE A 288 -20.99 -22.56 3.98
N PHE A 289 -20.82 -21.32 3.50
CA PHE A 289 -19.56 -20.91 2.91
C PHE A 289 -18.48 -20.69 3.98
N ALA A 290 -18.69 -19.79 4.94
CA ALA A 290 -17.73 -19.51 5.99
C ALA A 290 -17.49 -20.73 6.90
N ALA A 291 -18.53 -21.50 7.23
CA ALA A 291 -18.39 -22.71 8.04
C ALA A 291 -17.57 -23.81 7.35
N LEU A 292 -17.89 -24.16 6.10
CA LEU A 292 -17.20 -25.26 5.39
C LEU A 292 -15.84 -24.85 4.86
N LEU A 293 -15.69 -23.58 4.45
CA LEU A 293 -14.46 -23.07 3.84
C LEU A 293 -13.57 -22.32 4.81
N ALA A 294 -13.88 -22.26 6.12
CA ALA A 294 -12.98 -21.72 7.13
C ALA A 294 -11.57 -22.31 6.99
N GLU A 295 -10.56 -21.50 7.31
CA GLU A 295 -9.14 -21.84 7.08
C GLU A 295 -8.71 -23.15 7.75
N ASP A 296 -9.25 -23.46 8.93
CA ASP A 296 -9.00 -24.68 9.69
C ASP A 296 -9.91 -25.85 9.28
N LYS A 297 -10.95 -25.61 8.47
CA LYS A 297 -11.93 -26.62 8.03
C LYS A 297 -11.71 -27.08 6.59
N ILE A 298 -11.17 -26.21 5.75
CA ILE A 298 -11.06 -26.43 4.31
C ILE A 298 -10.28 -27.70 3.94
N ASP A 299 -9.33 -28.11 4.76
CA ASP A 299 -8.53 -29.33 4.54
C ASP A 299 -9.31 -30.62 4.83
N TYR A 300 -10.50 -30.53 5.40
CA TYR A 300 -11.36 -31.65 5.78
C TYR A 300 -12.62 -31.78 4.92
N LEU A 301 -12.85 -30.89 3.96
CA LEU A 301 -14.03 -30.93 3.07
C LEU A 301 -14.26 -32.32 2.46
N THR A 302 -15.48 -32.81 2.52
CA THR A 302 -15.90 -34.02 1.81
C THR A 302 -16.45 -33.70 0.42
N ASP A 303 -16.68 -34.71 -0.41
CA ASP A 303 -17.35 -34.53 -1.69
C ASP A 303 -18.78 -33.98 -1.51
N SER A 304 -19.47 -34.38 -0.43
CA SER A 304 -20.80 -33.85 -0.08
C SER A 304 -20.74 -32.36 0.25
N ASP A 305 -19.72 -31.92 0.97
CA ASP A 305 -19.52 -30.50 1.27
C ASP A 305 -19.23 -29.71 -0.01
N ALA A 306 -18.40 -30.25 -0.90
CA ALA A 306 -18.09 -29.64 -2.19
C ALA A 306 -19.35 -29.50 -3.07
N VAL A 307 -20.21 -30.53 -3.14
CA VAL A 307 -21.52 -30.45 -3.82
C VAL A 307 -22.40 -29.36 -3.19
N THR A 308 -22.43 -29.28 -1.86
CA THR A 308 -23.21 -28.27 -1.13
C THR A 308 -22.74 -26.85 -1.46
N ILE A 309 -21.43 -26.61 -1.48
CA ILE A 309 -20.85 -25.32 -1.84
C ILE A 309 -21.23 -24.93 -3.28
N ILE A 310 -21.01 -25.82 -4.25
CA ILE A 310 -21.23 -25.50 -5.67
C ILE A 310 -22.71 -25.30 -6.00
N SER A 311 -23.60 -26.09 -5.39
CA SER A 311 -25.05 -25.98 -5.60
C SER A 311 -25.65 -24.69 -5.05
N ASN A 312 -24.97 -24.03 -4.09
CA ASN A 312 -25.42 -22.78 -3.46
C ASN A 312 -24.86 -21.50 -4.11
N LEU A 313 -23.95 -21.61 -5.09
CA LEU A 313 -23.49 -20.44 -5.87
C LEU A 313 -24.63 -19.87 -6.74
N HIS A 314 -24.72 -18.55 -6.84
CA HIS A 314 -25.70 -17.87 -7.69
C HIS A 314 -25.52 -18.24 -9.16
N SER A 315 -24.29 -18.28 -9.67
CA SER A 315 -23.99 -18.71 -11.05
C SER A 315 -24.14 -20.21 -11.31
N GLY A 316 -24.25 -21.04 -10.26
CA GLY A 316 -24.35 -22.49 -10.36
C GLY A 316 -25.78 -23.01 -10.55
N ALA A 317 -26.78 -22.31 -10.01
CA ALA A 317 -28.14 -22.82 -9.83
C ALA A 317 -28.79 -23.41 -11.11
N MET A 318 -28.69 -22.72 -12.25
CA MET A 318 -29.28 -23.21 -13.51
C MET A 318 -28.50 -24.41 -14.09
N ARG A 319 -27.17 -24.43 -13.94
CA ARG A 319 -26.33 -25.52 -14.43
C ARG A 319 -26.49 -26.78 -13.58
N THR A 320 -26.64 -26.63 -12.26
CA THR A 320 -26.99 -27.72 -11.36
C THR A 320 -28.34 -28.32 -11.73
N LYS A 321 -29.39 -27.50 -11.86
CA LYS A 321 -30.74 -27.97 -12.23
C LYS A 321 -30.80 -28.69 -13.59
N ARG A 322 -30.05 -28.22 -14.60
CA ARG A 322 -30.12 -28.76 -15.97
C ARG A 322 -29.10 -29.85 -16.27
N PHE A 323 -27.93 -29.83 -15.62
CA PHE A 323 -26.79 -30.66 -16.02
C PHE A 323 -26.12 -31.39 -14.85
N ALA A 324 -26.67 -31.31 -13.63
CA ALA A 324 -26.06 -31.85 -12.41
C ALA A 324 -24.59 -31.42 -12.26
N ALA A 325 -24.31 -30.13 -12.53
CA ALA A 325 -22.96 -29.59 -12.58
C ALA A 325 -22.20 -29.68 -11.25
N ASP A 326 -22.93 -29.69 -10.13
CA ASP A 326 -22.46 -29.93 -8.77
C ASP A 326 -21.94 -31.37 -8.57
N LYS A 327 -22.68 -32.38 -9.05
CA LYS A 327 -22.22 -33.78 -9.01
C LYS A 327 -21.02 -34.00 -9.93
N LYS A 328 -21.09 -33.47 -11.16
CA LYS A 328 -19.97 -33.53 -12.11
C LYS A 328 -18.72 -32.82 -11.58
N PHE A 329 -18.88 -31.78 -10.77
CA PHE A 329 -17.75 -31.07 -10.17
C PHE A 329 -16.89 -31.99 -9.30
N VAL A 330 -17.50 -32.83 -8.45
CA VAL A 330 -16.76 -33.78 -7.61
C VAL A 330 -16.30 -35.02 -8.37
N GLU A 331 -17.03 -35.44 -9.40
CA GLU A 331 -16.60 -36.54 -10.30
C GLU A 331 -15.35 -36.16 -11.11
N GLU A 332 -15.28 -34.91 -11.57
CA GLU A 332 -14.23 -34.44 -12.47
C GLU A 332 -13.01 -33.84 -11.75
N ASN A 333 -13.09 -33.61 -10.43
CA ASN A 333 -12.02 -33.06 -9.61
C ASN A 333 -11.85 -33.87 -8.33
N SER A 334 -10.63 -34.31 -8.03
CA SER A 334 -10.37 -34.98 -6.74
C SER A 334 -10.57 -34.01 -5.57
N ILE A 335 -11.04 -34.53 -4.44
CA ILE A 335 -11.24 -33.73 -3.24
C ILE A 335 -9.97 -33.01 -2.78
N MET A 336 -8.80 -33.66 -2.88
CA MET A 336 -7.50 -33.04 -2.58
C MET A 336 -7.22 -31.81 -3.47
N LYS A 337 -7.61 -31.87 -4.75
CA LYS A 337 -7.46 -30.74 -5.67
C LYS A 337 -8.43 -29.61 -5.31
N ILE A 338 -9.68 -29.94 -4.96
CA ILE A 338 -10.68 -28.96 -4.52
C ILE A 338 -10.17 -28.20 -3.29
N ARG A 339 -9.77 -28.93 -2.24
CA ARG A 339 -9.24 -28.37 -0.99
C ARG A 339 -8.06 -27.43 -1.23
N SER A 340 -7.03 -27.91 -1.93
CA SER A 340 -5.83 -27.10 -2.22
C SER A 340 -6.12 -25.87 -3.10
N SER A 341 -7.05 -25.97 -4.04
CA SER A 341 -7.44 -24.85 -4.92
C SER A 341 -8.27 -23.80 -4.18
N PHE A 342 -9.26 -24.22 -3.38
CA PHE A 342 -10.04 -23.28 -2.56
C PHE A 342 -9.18 -22.62 -1.48
N LYS A 343 -8.30 -23.38 -0.82
CA LYS A 343 -7.36 -22.83 0.17
C LYS A 343 -6.44 -21.80 -0.46
N TYR A 344 -5.92 -22.08 -1.64
CA TYR A 344 -5.13 -21.12 -2.41
C TYR A 344 -5.96 -19.87 -2.77
N LEU A 345 -7.20 -20.03 -3.25
CA LEU A 345 -8.06 -18.91 -3.62
C LEU A 345 -8.38 -18.00 -2.43
N LEU A 346 -8.64 -18.56 -1.25
CA LEU A 346 -9.21 -17.82 -0.13
C LEU A 346 -8.14 -17.28 0.82
N TYR A 347 -7.10 -18.08 1.09
CA TYR A 347 -6.16 -17.84 2.19
C TYR A 347 -4.70 -17.68 1.78
N SER A 348 -4.35 -17.81 0.49
CA SER A 348 -2.99 -17.45 0.09
C SER A 348 -2.78 -15.94 0.16
N ASN A 349 -1.55 -15.54 0.52
CA ASN A 349 -1.12 -14.15 0.58
C ASN A 349 -0.86 -13.54 -0.81
N GLU A 350 -0.95 -14.32 -1.88
CA GLU A 350 -0.81 -13.84 -3.26
C GLU A 350 -1.86 -12.78 -3.61
N ASP A 351 -1.54 -11.96 -4.61
CA ASP A 351 -2.43 -10.91 -5.11
C ASP A 351 -3.78 -11.52 -5.55
N LEU A 352 -4.90 -10.90 -5.16
CA LEU A 352 -6.23 -11.44 -5.39
C LEU A 352 -6.52 -11.75 -6.86
N ASP A 353 -6.12 -10.87 -7.77
CA ASP A 353 -6.25 -11.06 -9.21
C ASP A 353 -5.40 -12.24 -9.72
N LEU A 354 -4.21 -12.46 -9.16
CA LEU A 354 -3.41 -13.65 -9.43
C LEU A 354 -4.08 -14.92 -8.89
N ARG A 355 -4.67 -14.89 -7.69
CA ARG A 355 -5.41 -16.02 -7.13
C ARG A 355 -6.58 -16.43 -8.04
N ILE A 356 -7.37 -15.45 -8.47
CA ILE A 356 -8.49 -15.64 -9.42
C ILE A 356 -7.98 -16.17 -10.77
N HIS A 357 -6.92 -15.56 -11.32
CA HIS A 357 -6.34 -15.98 -12.59
C HIS A 357 -5.85 -17.43 -12.54
N ASN A 358 -5.16 -17.82 -11.48
CA ASN A 358 -4.64 -19.16 -11.32
C ASN A 358 -5.77 -20.20 -11.18
N LEU A 359 -6.84 -19.90 -10.43
CA LEU A 359 -8.00 -20.81 -10.39
C LEU A 359 -8.72 -20.95 -11.73
N TYR A 360 -8.67 -19.92 -12.58
CA TYR A 360 -9.30 -19.96 -13.88
C TYR A 360 -8.44 -20.65 -14.96
N ALA A 361 -7.13 -20.40 -14.96
CA ALA A 361 -6.25 -20.74 -16.07
C ALA A 361 -5.13 -21.72 -15.72
N ASN A 362 -4.61 -21.72 -14.49
CA ASN A 362 -3.44 -22.52 -14.12
C ASN A 362 -3.84 -23.98 -13.85
N PRO A 363 -3.36 -24.99 -14.61
CA PRO A 363 -3.76 -26.39 -14.45
C PRO A 363 -3.61 -26.93 -13.02
N LYS A 364 -2.65 -26.40 -12.25
CA LYS A 364 -2.41 -26.76 -10.85
C LYS A 364 -3.64 -26.49 -9.98
N TYR A 365 -4.28 -25.32 -10.15
CA TYR A 365 -5.40 -24.86 -9.33
C TYR A 365 -6.75 -24.88 -10.05
N LYS A 366 -6.75 -25.05 -11.37
CA LYS A 366 -7.95 -25.01 -12.18
C LYS A 366 -8.87 -26.18 -11.85
N LEU A 367 -10.11 -25.85 -11.49
CA LEU A 367 -11.17 -26.82 -11.21
C LEU A 367 -12.12 -26.89 -12.40
N LYS A 368 -12.45 -28.10 -12.84
CA LYS A 368 -13.48 -28.33 -13.86
C LYS A 368 -14.85 -27.98 -13.30
N GLN A 369 -15.79 -27.64 -14.17
CA GLN A 369 -17.17 -27.22 -13.84
C GLN A 369 -17.32 -25.92 -13.03
N LEU A 370 -16.24 -25.34 -12.51
CA LEU A 370 -16.26 -24.04 -11.83
C LEU A 370 -15.95 -22.90 -12.81
N SER A 371 -16.92 -22.01 -13.02
CA SER A 371 -16.77 -20.85 -13.92
C SER A 371 -16.06 -19.69 -13.22
N LEU A 372 -15.63 -18.70 -14.00
CA LEU A 372 -15.04 -17.48 -13.46
C LEU A 372 -15.99 -16.70 -12.53
N SER A 373 -17.30 -16.71 -12.81
CA SER A 373 -18.30 -16.14 -11.90
C SER A 373 -18.34 -16.90 -10.58
N GLY A 374 -18.33 -18.24 -10.62
CA GLY A 374 -18.29 -19.06 -9.41
C GLY A 374 -17.03 -18.85 -8.56
N ILE A 375 -15.85 -18.70 -9.20
CA ILE A 375 -14.59 -18.37 -8.51
C ILE A 375 -14.72 -17.04 -7.75
N GLN A 376 -15.29 -16.02 -8.38
CA GLN A 376 -15.38 -14.68 -7.81
C GLN A 376 -16.48 -14.56 -6.75
N GLU A 377 -17.60 -15.24 -6.92
CA GLU A 377 -18.65 -15.34 -5.89
C GLU A 377 -18.11 -15.99 -4.62
N LEU A 378 -17.33 -17.06 -4.75
CA LEU A 378 -16.80 -17.80 -3.59
C LEU A 378 -16.02 -16.89 -2.62
N ILE A 379 -15.25 -15.94 -3.16
CA ILE A 379 -14.49 -14.97 -2.37
C ILE A 379 -15.44 -14.11 -1.51
N GLY A 380 -16.48 -13.55 -2.12
CA GLY A 380 -17.45 -12.70 -1.43
C GLY A 380 -18.37 -13.45 -0.47
N TRP A 381 -18.67 -14.72 -0.75
CA TRP A 381 -19.47 -15.57 0.13
C TRP A 381 -18.74 -15.96 1.41
N VAL A 382 -17.43 -16.24 1.32
CA VAL A 382 -16.62 -16.65 2.47
C VAL A 382 -16.14 -15.45 3.28
N MET A 383 -15.84 -14.33 2.63
CA MET A 383 -15.34 -13.11 3.27
C MET A 383 -16.20 -11.89 2.93
N PRO A 384 -17.49 -11.90 3.32
CA PRO A 384 -18.45 -10.84 2.96
C PRO A 384 -18.19 -9.50 3.66
N GLU A 385 -17.23 -9.43 4.57
CA GLU A 385 -16.77 -8.16 5.15
C GLU A 385 -15.63 -7.51 4.33
N LYS A 386 -14.89 -8.33 3.59
CA LYS A 386 -13.69 -7.90 2.86
C LYS A 386 -13.96 -7.69 1.37
N TYR A 387 -14.76 -8.56 0.77
CA TYR A 387 -14.95 -8.59 -0.68
C TYR A 387 -16.43 -8.68 -1.06
N PRO A 388 -16.85 -7.97 -2.12
CA PRO A 388 -18.19 -8.13 -2.66
C PRO A 388 -18.33 -9.44 -3.44
N ILE A 389 -19.53 -10.01 -3.41
CA ILE A 389 -19.90 -11.09 -4.34
C ILE A 389 -19.93 -10.50 -5.75
N ARG A 390 -19.31 -11.20 -6.70
CA ARG A 390 -19.24 -10.75 -8.10
C ARG A 390 -19.65 -11.86 -9.05
N ASN A 391 -20.67 -11.57 -9.84
CA ASN A 391 -21.15 -12.38 -10.97
C ASN A 391 -21.60 -11.46 -12.13
N GLU A 392 -22.15 -12.04 -13.19
CA GLU A 392 -22.64 -11.27 -14.35
C GLU A 392 -23.76 -10.28 -13.97
N LYS A 393 -24.63 -10.65 -13.04
CA LYS A 393 -25.72 -9.79 -12.58
C LYS A 393 -25.19 -8.57 -11.84
N ALA A 394 -24.22 -8.76 -10.95
CA ALA A 394 -23.55 -7.66 -10.27
C ALA A 394 -22.85 -6.71 -11.26
N ASN A 395 -22.19 -7.24 -12.29
CA ASN A 395 -21.60 -6.40 -13.34
C ASN A 395 -22.67 -5.58 -14.09
N ASN A 396 -23.84 -6.16 -14.36
CA ASN A 396 -24.94 -5.45 -15.02
C ASN A 396 -25.55 -4.37 -14.12
N ALA A 397 -25.73 -4.66 -12.83
CA ALA A 397 -26.23 -3.69 -11.87
C ALA A 397 -25.34 -2.44 -11.80
N ILE A 398 -24.01 -2.61 -11.66
CA ILE A 398 -23.07 -1.48 -11.62
C ILE A 398 -23.10 -0.64 -12.89
N LYS A 399 -23.28 -1.26 -14.07
CA LYS A 399 -23.48 -0.54 -15.35
C LYS A 399 -24.77 0.26 -15.36
N LEU A 400 -25.89 -0.33 -14.93
CA LEU A 400 -27.18 0.36 -14.81
C LEU A 400 -27.11 1.56 -13.86
N LEU A 401 -26.31 1.42 -12.79
CA LEU A 401 -26.07 2.47 -11.80
C LEU A 401 -25.01 3.51 -12.26
N GLY A 402 -24.43 3.39 -13.46
CA GLY A 402 -23.48 4.36 -14.01
C GLY A 402 -22.09 4.35 -13.38
N TYR A 403 -21.65 3.20 -12.86
CA TYR A 403 -20.31 3.02 -12.25
C TYR A 403 -19.33 2.22 -13.12
N ALA A 404 -19.75 1.73 -14.28
CA ALA A 404 -18.94 0.91 -15.20
C ALA A 404 -19.22 1.22 -16.69
#